data_AF-A0A2U2P9G2-F1
#
_entry.id   AF-A0A2U2P9G2-F1
#
_cell.length_a   1.000
_cell.length_b   1.000
_cell.length_c   1.000
_cell.angle_alpha   90.00
_cell.angle_beta   90.00
_cell.angle_gamma   90.00
#
_symmetry.space_group_name_H-M   'P 1'
#
loop_
_entity.id
_entity.type
_entity.pdbx_description
1 polymer ?
#
loop_
_entity_poly.entity_id
_entity_poly.type
_entity_poly.pdbx_seq_one_letter_code
_entity_poly.pdbx_strand_id
1 'polypeptide(L)'
;MNKKTKSLVIAGSVFTISTTVGQVASINQIWLIAVVAIPNVLAWLYVGYIHFLMPYPSLSGRQYQTINNLLPEDSQVEHKHIETLPELMNIWQQDEIEYKEANIDFDLLRDWWDKNKKGLFIRTKGNKIEGSIGIWSITESFFNDILRYTKNDTQLRPRDIISHEEESNAQFWYISGWFIRTNEDILHQFLGEAFQSLLIRLHDHTGSINISIIPMTTLETILLERLHFKKISTNRNGQLPVYCYSKPSLDHLRQITALFLRADSGIEAFERSESSR
;
A
#
# COMPACT_ATOMS: atom_id res chain seq x y z
N MET A 1 25.84 7.02 10.11
CA MET A 1 25.92 8.50 10.05
C MET A 1 24.53 9.09 10.32
N ASN A 2 24.43 9.95 11.34
CA ASN A 2 23.18 10.41 11.94
C ASN A 2 22.55 11.57 11.13
N LYS A 3 21.22 11.58 10.94
CA LYS A 3 20.51 12.60 10.12
C LYS A 3 20.71 14.03 10.62
N LYS A 4 20.97 14.23 11.92
CA LYS A 4 21.30 15.55 12.49
C LYS A 4 22.61 16.14 11.95
N THR A 5 23.53 15.32 11.45
CA THR A 5 24.82 15.81 10.94
C THR A 5 24.71 16.37 9.52
N LYS A 6 23.71 15.95 8.72
CA LYS A 6 23.50 16.48 7.35
C LYS A 6 22.83 17.86 7.35
N SER A 7 21.92 18.11 8.31
CA SER A 7 21.26 19.42 8.45
C SER A 7 22.21 20.52 8.90
N LEU A 8 23.21 20.17 9.71
CA LEU A 8 24.21 21.12 10.23
C LEU A 8 25.23 21.52 9.15
N VAL A 9 25.57 20.62 8.22
CA VAL A 9 26.50 20.91 7.13
C VAL A 9 25.89 21.86 6.09
N ILE A 10 24.58 21.77 5.83
CA ILE A 10 23.88 22.68 4.91
C ILE A 10 23.67 24.06 5.54
N ALA A 11 23.39 24.14 6.85
CA ALA A 11 23.31 25.42 7.55
C ALA A 11 24.68 26.14 7.64
N GLY A 12 25.78 25.39 7.79
CA GLY A 12 27.14 25.94 7.82
C GLY A 12 27.59 26.54 6.48
N SER A 13 27.23 25.94 5.34
CA SER A 13 27.56 26.48 4.02
C SER A 13 26.74 27.72 3.65
N VAL A 14 25.50 27.84 4.13
CA VAL A 14 24.70 29.07 3.97
C VAL A 14 25.28 30.24 4.79
N PHE A 15 25.86 29.96 5.95
CA PHE A 15 26.45 31.01 6.81
C PHE A 15 27.86 31.46 6.38
N THR A 16 28.57 30.64 5.60
CA THR A 16 29.91 31.00 5.10
C THR A 16 29.84 31.92 3.88
N ILE A 17 28.79 31.81 3.06
CA ILE A 17 28.60 32.70 1.90
C ILE A 17 28.16 34.11 2.33
N SER A 18 27.42 34.25 3.44
CA SER A 18 26.96 35.56 3.92
C SER A 18 28.05 36.40 4.59
N THR A 19 29.17 35.82 5.02
CA THR A 19 30.25 36.56 5.70
C THR A 19 31.36 37.04 4.77
N THR A 20 31.48 36.49 3.55
CA THR A 20 32.48 36.96 2.56
C THR A 20 32.03 38.18 1.75
N VAL A 21 30.74 38.54 1.79
CA VAL A 21 30.20 39.74 1.10
C VAL A 21 30.40 41.03 1.91
N GLY A 22 30.92 40.93 3.14
CA GLY A 22 31.13 42.06 4.04
C GLY A 22 32.38 42.91 3.76
N GLN A 23 33.22 42.56 2.78
CA GLN A 23 34.42 43.33 2.47
C GLN A 23 34.39 43.90 1.04
N VAL A 24 34.02 45.19 1.00
CA VAL A 24 34.29 46.16 -0.08
C VAL A 24 33.59 45.89 -1.42
N ALA A 25 32.26 45.81 -1.41
CA ALA A 25 31.49 46.07 -2.63
C ALA A 25 31.43 47.58 -2.87
N SER A 26 32.29 48.08 -3.76
CA SER A 26 32.10 49.40 -4.37
C SER A 26 30.70 49.48 -5.01
N ILE A 27 30.11 50.68 -5.13
CA ILE A 27 28.73 50.91 -5.63
C ILE A 27 28.45 50.17 -6.97
N ASN A 28 29.49 49.90 -7.77
CA ASN A 28 29.38 49.17 -9.04
C ASN A 28 29.15 47.65 -8.91
N GLN A 29 29.32 47.04 -7.74
CA GLN A 29 29.09 45.60 -7.52
C GLN A 29 27.70 45.27 -6.97
N ILE A 30 26.94 46.28 -6.52
CA ILE A 30 25.56 46.12 -6.05
C ILE A 30 24.67 45.57 -7.17
N TRP A 31 24.89 46.03 -8.41
CA TRP A 31 24.18 45.51 -9.58
C TRP A 31 24.48 44.03 -9.84
N LEU A 32 25.72 43.59 -9.62
CA LEU A 32 26.10 42.18 -9.82
C LEU A 32 25.41 41.27 -8.80
N ILE A 33 25.34 41.71 -7.54
CA ILE A 33 24.61 41.00 -6.47
C ILE A 33 23.11 40.96 -6.81
N ALA A 34 22.53 42.08 -7.27
CA ALA A 34 21.12 42.11 -7.66
C ALA A 34 20.82 41.17 -8.85
N VAL A 35 21.69 41.13 -9.86
CA VAL A 35 21.49 40.30 -11.06
C VAL A 35 21.72 38.81 -10.80
N VAL A 36 22.60 38.43 -9.87
CA VAL A 36 22.94 37.02 -9.65
C VAL A 36 22.23 36.42 -8.43
N ALA A 37 22.15 37.15 -7.32
CA ALA A 37 21.61 36.62 -6.08
C ALA A 37 20.08 36.60 -6.10
N ILE A 38 19.43 37.64 -6.63
CA ILE A 38 17.96 37.74 -6.63
C ILE A 38 17.34 36.61 -7.48
N PRO A 39 17.78 36.33 -8.72
CA PRO A 39 17.20 35.23 -9.49
C PRO A 39 17.43 33.86 -8.86
N ASN A 40 18.58 33.63 -8.22
CA ASN A 40 18.83 32.37 -7.52
C ASN A 40 17.92 32.20 -6.30
N VAL A 41 17.75 33.24 -5.48
CA VAL A 41 16.82 33.20 -4.34
C VAL A 41 15.39 32.99 -4.83
N LEU A 42 14.98 33.68 -5.90
CA LEU A 42 13.66 33.50 -6.49
C LEU A 42 13.48 32.09 -7.09
N ALA A 43 14.51 31.52 -7.72
CA ALA A 43 14.46 30.14 -8.22
C ALA A 43 14.32 29.12 -7.08
N TRP A 44 15.03 29.32 -5.96
CA TRP A 44 14.88 28.47 -4.78
C TRP A 44 13.51 28.61 -4.12
N LEU A 45 13.01 29.84 -4.00
CA LEU A 45 11.65 30.08 -3.52
C LEU A 45 10.62 29.47 -4.46
N TYR A 46 10.84 29.53 -5.77
CA TYR A 46 9.97 28.91 -6.77
C TYR A 46 9.99 27.38 -6.69
N VAL A 47 11.16 26.74 -6.55
CA VAL A 47 11.27 25.28 -6.34
C VAL A 47 10.61 24.86 -5.02
N GLY A 48 10.84 25.61 -3.94
CA GLY A 48 10.20 25.38 -2.65
C GLY A 48 8.68 25.57 -2.72
N TYR A 49 8.21 26.59 -3.43
CA TYR A 49 6.80 26.88 -3.68
C TYR A 49 6.15 25.80 -4.55
N ILE A 50 6.83 25.33 -5.60
CA ILE A 50 6.39 24.19 -6.41
C ILE A 50 6.28 22.93 -5.54
N HIS A 51 7.26 22.62 -4.69
CA HIS A 51 7.18 21.46 -3.79
C HIS A 51 6.16 21.62 -2.66
N PHE A 52 5.81 22.85 -2.28
CA PHE A 52 4.82 23.14 -1.24
C PHE A 52 3.39 23.19 -1.79
N LEU A 53 3.21 23.70 -3.02
CA LEU A 53 1.90 23.85 -3.68
C LEU A 53 1.57 22.77 -4.69
N MET A 54 2.54 22.01 -5.19
CA MET A 54 2.22 20.67 -5.67
C MET A 54 2.07 19.84 -4.41
N PRO A 55 0.85 19.55 -3.92
CA PRO A 55 0.71 18.40 -3.06
C PRO A 55 1.39 17.25 -3.81
N TYR A 56 2.42 16.64 -3.21
CA TYR A 56 2.77 15.27 -3.58
C TYR A 56 1.44 14.57 -3.74
N PRO A 57 1.08 14.07 -4.95
CA PRO A 57 -0.26 13.63 -5.25
C PRO A 57 -0.68 12.76 -4.08
N SER A 58 -1.55 13.31 -3.24
CA SER A 58 -1.86 12.67 -1.99
C SER A 58 -2.55 11.40 -2.44
N LEU A 59 -1.93 10.26 -2.14
CA LEU A 59 -2.44 8.95 -2.52
C LEU A 59 -3.92 8.77 -2.10
N SER A 60 -4.41 9.64 -1.19
CA SER A 60 -5.79 9.82 -0.74
C SER A 60 -6.83 10.32 -1.76
N GLY A 61 -6.49 10.46 -3.04
CA GLY A 61 -7.42 10.95 -4.08
C GLY A 61 -7.82 9.93 -5.15
N ARG A 62 -7.55 8.64 -4.97
CA ARG A 62 -7.83 7.62 -5.98
C ARG A 62 -9.30 7.20 -5.93
N GLN A 63 -10.10 7.78 -6.80
CA GLN A 63 -11.45 7.30 -7.10
C GLN A 63 -11.31 5.99 -7.87
N TYR A 64 -11.98 4.93 -7.40
CA TYR A 64 -12.22 3.72 -8.17
C TYR A 64 -12.84 4.15 -9.51
N GLN A 65 -12.14 3.92 -10.62
CA GLN A 65 -12.82 3.96 -11.90
C GLN A 65 -13.69 2.72 -11.97
N THR A 66 -14.99 2.88 -11.72
CA THR A 66 -15.98 1.85 -11.99
C THR A 66 -15.97 1.63 -13.50
N ILE A 67 -15.15 0.69 -13.98
CA ILE A 67 -15.15 0.30 -15.38
C ILE A 67 -16.42 -0.52 -15.59
N ASN A 68 -17.52 0.17 -15.92
CA ASN A 68 -18.81 -0.38 -16.29
C ASN A 68 -18.79 -1.10 -17.65
N ASN A 69 -17.73 -1.86 -17.93
CA ASN A 69 -17.71 -2.78 -19.06
C ASN A 69 -18.41 -4.06 -18.60
N LEU A 70 -19.72 -4.07 -18.84
CA LEU A 70 -20.65 -5.19 -18.67
C LEU A 70 -19.99 -6.51 -19.08
N LEU A 71 -19.60 -7.30 -18.08
CA LEU A 71 -19.23 -8.69 -18.28
C LEU A 71 -20.51 -9.49 -18.55
N PRO A 72 -20.45 -10.55 -19.38
CA PRO A 72 -21.62 -11.40 -19.60
C PRO A 72 -22.13 -11.92 -18.26
N GLU A 73 -23.44 -11.76 -18.00
CA GLU A 73 -24.10 -12.17 -16.75
C GLU A 73 -23.85 -13.67 -16.43
N ASP A 74 -23.67 -14.51 -17.45
CA ASP A 74 -23.47 -15.96 -17.30
C ASP A 74 -22.03 -16.42 -17.00
N SER A 75 -21.08 -15.49 -16.83
CA SER A 75 -19.70 -15.89 -16.54
C SER A 75 -19.56 -16.31 -15.07
N GLN A 76 -19.21 -17.58 -14.82
CA GLN A 76 -18.93 -18.07 -13.47
C GLN A 76 -17.79 -17.27 -12.84
N VAL A 77 -17.98 -16.90 -11.58
CA VAL A 77 -16.98 -16.27 -10.75
C VAL A 77 -16.14 -17.36 -10.11
N GLU A 78 -14.82 -17.27 -10.26
CA GLU A 78 -13.86 -18.18 -9.68
C GLU A 78 -12.85 -17.43 -8.81
N HIS A 79 -12.40 -18.09 -7.75
CA HIS A 79 -11.34 -17.62 -6.87
C HIS A 79 -10.22 -18.63 -6.83
N LYS A 80 -9.01 -18.21 -7.12
CA LYS A 80 -7.86 -19.10 -7.18
C LYS A 80 -6.55 -18.40 -6.90
N HIS A 81 -5.51 -19.20 -6.69
CA HIS A 81 -4.15 -18.71 -6.74
C HIS A 81 -3.68 -18.59 -8.18
N ILE A 82 -2.67 -17.76 -8.42
CA ILE A 82 -2.03 -17.67 -9.73
C ILE A 82 -1.21 -18.92 -10.00
N GLU A 83 -1.44 -19.54 -11.14
CA GLU A 83 -0.74 -20.76 -11.53
C GLU A 83 0.26 -20.51 -12.66
N THR A 84 0.07 -19.43 -13.42
CA THR A 84 0.82 -19.20 -14.67
C THR A 84 1.46 -17.81 -14.73
N LEU A 85 2.58 -17.72 -15.44
CA LEU A 85 3.26 -16.43 -15.67
C LEU A 85 2.40 -15.41 -16.47
N PRO A 86 1.60 -15.82 -17.47
CA PRO A 86 0.67 -14.90 -18.14
C PRO A 86 -0.38 -14.29 -17.20
N GLU A 87 -0.91 -15.05 -16.24
CA GLU A 87 -1.82 -14.52 -15.22
C GLU A 87 -1.11 -13.49 -14.33
N LEU A 88 0.13 -13.78 -13.91
CA LEU A 88 0.95 -12.84 -13.14
C LEU A 88 1.21 -11.53 -13.90
N MET A 89 1.57 -11.63 -15.19
CA MET A 89 1.78 -10.48 -16.06
C MET A 89 0.50 -9.65 -16.21
N ASN A 90 -0.65 -10.30 -16.37
CA ASN A 90 -1.93 -9.61 -16.47
C ASN A 90 -2.21 -8.78 -15.19
N ILE A 91 -1.99 -9.36 -14.01
CA ILE A 91 -2.16 -8.63 -12.74
C ILE A 91 -1.21 -7.44 -12.66
N TRP A 92 0.06 -7.64 -12.97
CA TRP A 92 1.03 -6.55 -12.95
C TRP A 92 0.64 -5.39 -13.87
N GLN A 93 0.10 -5.69 -15.06
CA GLN A 93 -0.43 -4.66 -15.97
C GLN A 93 -1.65 -3.95 -15.38
N GLN A 94 -2.51 -4.65 -14.62
CA GLN A 94 -3.61 -3.99 -13.91
C GLN A 94 -3.09 -3.10 -12.77
N ASP A 95 -2.13 -3.60 -12.00
CA ASP A 95 -1.47 -2.83 -10.94
C ASP A 95 -0.77 -1.58 -11.52
N GLU A 96 -0.22 -1.65 -12.72
CA GLU A 96 0.38 -0.50 -13.39
C GLU A 96 -0.66 0.59 -13.71
N ILE A 97 -1.86 0.19 -14.14
CA ILE A 97 -2.97 1.11 -14.41
C ILE A 97 -3.47 1.76 -13.12
N GLU A 98 -3.66 0.97 -12.06
CA GLU A 98 -4.22 1.42 -10.79
C GLU A 98 -3.21 2.18 -9.92
N TYR A 99 -1.98 1.68 -9.82
CA TYR A 99 -0.96 2.20 -8.92
C TYR A 99 0.04 3.15 -9.57
N LYS A 100 0.20 3.09 -10.90
CA LYS A 100 1.16 3.89 -11.67
C LYS A 100 2.56 3.82 -11.04
N GLU A 101 3.11 4.96 -10.63
CA GLU A 101 4.44 5.07 -10.01
C GLU A 101 4.58 4.32 -8.66
N ALA A 102 3.46 3.94 -8.03
CA ALA A 102 3.47 3.14 -6.81
C ALA A 102 3.47 1.63 -7.08
N ASN A 103 3.36 1.20 -8.35
CA ASN A 103 3.46 -0.20 -8.73
C ASN A 103 4.90 -0.71 -8.54
N ILE A 104 5.03 -2.00 -8.24
CA ILE A 104 6.33 -2.67 -8.20
C ILE A 104 6.75 -3.11 -9.60
N ASP A 105 8.05 -3.29 -9.81
CA ASP A 105 8.57 -3.86 -11.06
C ASP A 105 8.07 -5.30 -11.27
N PHE A 106 7.79 -5.69 -12.51
CA PHE A 106 7.32 -7.04 -12.82
C PHE A 106 8.29 -8.13 -12.36
N ASP A 107 9.59 -7.92 -12.53
CA ASP A 107 10.61 -8.86 -12.07
C ASP A 107 10.55 -9.06 -10.55
N LEU A 108 10.28 -7.99 -9.80
CA LEU A 108 10.14 -8.08 -8.35
C LEU A 108 8.89 -8.88 -7.95
N LEU A 109 7.76 -8.63 -8.61
CA LEU A 109 6.52 -9.40 -8.40
C LEU A 109 6.71 -10.87 -8.76
N ARG A 110 7.40 -11.17 -9.87
CA ARG A 110 7.75 -12.53 -10.27
C ARG A 110 8.59 -13.21 -9.22
N ASP A 111 9.62 -12.55 -8.71
CA ASP A 111 10.49 -13.14 -7.70
C ASP A 111 9.74 -13.41 -6.37
N TRP A 112 8.75 -12.57 -6.01
CA TRP A 112 7.86 -12.84 -4.87
C TRP A 112 6.99 -14.08 -5.12
N TRP A 113 6.36 -14.14 -6.30
CA TRP A 113 5.52 -15.27 -6.70
C TRP A 113 6.32 -16.57 -6.81
N ASP A 114 7.54 -16.53 -7.33
CA ASP A 114 8.46 -17.67 -7.38
C ASP A 114 8.81 -18.19 -5.98
N LYS A 115 8.97 -17.29 -5.01
CA LYS A 115 9.22 -17.66 -3.61
C LYS A 115 8.00 -18.30 -2.94
N ASN A 116 6.80 -17.81 -3.24
CA ASN A 116 5.57 -18.34 -2.67
C ASN A 116 4.40 -18.22 -3.67
N LYS A 117 4.13 -19.31 -4.40
CA LYS A 117 3.10 -19.37 -5.45
C LYS A 117 1.68 -19.14 -4.92
N LYS A 118 1.42 -19.40 -3.64
CA LYS A 118 0.13 -19.17 -2.97
C LYS A 118 0.01 -17.76 -2.39
N GLY A 119 1.04 -16.94 -2.53
CA GLY A 119 1.06 -15.58 -2.02
C GLY A 119 0.15 -14.61 -2.77
N LEU A 120 -0.32 -14.95 -3.97
CA LEU A 120 -1.30 -14.14 -4.71
C LEU A 120 -2.61 -14.90 -4.86
N PHE A 121 -3.70 -14.19 -4.61
CA PHE A 121 -5.06 -14.68 -4.74
C PHE A 121 -5.83 -13.76 -5.68
N ILE A 122 -6.57 -14.33 -6.63
CA ILE A 122 -7.29 -13.59 -7.65
C ILE A 122 -8.76 -13.97 -7.69
N ARG A 123 -9.57 -13.00 -8.11
CA ARG A 123 -10.96 -13.18 -8.53
C ARG A 123 -11.03 -13.07 -10.04
N THR A 124 -11.58 -14.08 -10.68
CA THR A 124 -11.81 -14.11 -12.13
C THR A 124 -13.28 -14.27 -12.44
N LYS A 125 -13.73 -13.59 -13.48
CA LYS A 125 -15.06 -13.79 -14.09
C LYS A 125 -14.85 -14.15 -15.55
N GLY A 126 -15.05 -15.44 -15.87
CA GLY A 126 -14.55 -16.02 -17.12
C GLY A 126 -13.02 -15.87 -17.23
N ASN A 127 -12.52 -15.37 -18.36
CA ASN A 127 -11.08 -15.19 -18.59
C ASN A 127 -10.50 -13.85 -18.11
N LYS A 128 -11.29 -13.05 -17.36
CA LYS A 128 -10.88 -11.71 -16.92
C LYS A 128 -10.63 -11.69 -15.42
N ILE A 129 -9.50 -11.11 -15.02
CA ILE A 129 -9.18 -10.81 -13.61
C ILE A 129 -9.95 -9.55 -13.20
N GLU A 130 -10.83 -9.70 -12.21
CA GLU A 130 -11.63 -8.63 -11.61
C GLU A 130 -10.97 -8.02 -10.38
N GLY A 131 -10.14 -8.80 -9.68
CA GLY A 131 -9.38 -8.33 -8.53
C GLY A 131 -8.24 -9.27 -8.16
N SER A 132 -7.30 -8.75 -7.41
CA SER A 132 -6.19 -9.51 -6.82
C SER A 132 -5.88 -9.01 -5.43
N ILE A 133 -5.23 -9.87 -4.63
CA ILE A 133 -4.70 -9.55 -3.31
C ILE A 133 -3.43 -10.38 -3.08
N GLY A 134 -2.36 -9.73 -2.64
CA GLY A 134 -1.16 -10.38 -2.15
C GLY A 134 -1.25 -10.66 -0.66
N ILE A 135 -1.01 -11.90 -0.25
CA ILE A 135 -0.95 -12.36 1.14
C ILE A 135 0.34 -13.17 1.33
N TRP A 136 1.37 -12.49 1.82
CA TRP A 136 2.72 -13.00 1.93
C TRP A 136 3.08 -13.31 3.37
N SER A 137 3.58 -14.50 3.65
CA SER A 137 4.33 -14.77 4.86
C SER A 137 5.70 -14.10 4.75
N ILE A 138 6.09 -13.31 5.75
CA ILE A 138 7.30 -12.48 5.72
C ILE A 138 8.16 -12.66 6.97
N THR A 139 9.41 -12.24 6.87
CA THR A 139 10.34 -12.24 8.02
C THR A 139 9.93 -11.21 9.07
N GLU A 140 10.24 -11.50 10.34
CA GLU A 140 10.04 -10.58 11.46
C GLU A 140 10.74 -9.23 11.23
N SER A 141 11.95 -9.26 10.64
CA SER A 141 12.70 -8.04 10.35
C SER A 141 11.92 -7.12 9.42
N PHE A 142 11.39 -7.65 8.32
CA PHE A 142 10.64 -6.84 7.37
C PHE A 142 9.31 -6.35 7.96
N PHE A 143 8.61 -7.19 8.72
CA PHE A 143 7.39 -6.80 9.43
C PHE A 143 7.65 -5.60 10.36
N ASN A 144 8.69 -5.68 11.18
CA ASN A 144 9.09 -4.59 12.06
C ASN A 144 9.52 -3.33 11.29
N ASP A 145 10.18 -3.48 10.15
CA ASP A 145 10.56 -2.36 9.30
C ASP A 145 9.34 -1.62 8.72
N ILE A 146 8.28 -2.35 8.34
CA ILE A 146 6.98 -1.76 7.93
C ILE A 146 6.36 -1.03 9.11
N LEU A 147 6.23 -1.66 10.28
CA LEU A 147 5.64 -1.02 11.47
C LEU A 147 6.36 0.26 11.88
N ARG A 148 7.66 0.37 11.59
CA ARG A 148 8.50 1.55 11.84
C ARG A 148 8.51 2.57 10.69
N TYR A 149 7.77 2.31 9.62
CA TYR A 149 7.71 3.10 8.39
C TYR A 149 9.08 3.30 7.73
N THR A 150 9.93 2.28 7.85
CA THR A 150 11.26 2.28 7.22
C THR A 150 11.29 1.53 5.89
N LYS A 151 10.31 0.65 5.66
CA LYS A 151 10.09 -0.06 4.41
C LYS A 151 8.61 -0.02 3.97
N ASN A 152 8.37 -0.20 2.68
CA ASN A 152 7.07 -0.35 2.02
C ASN A 152 7.12 -1.47 0.95
N ASP A 153 6.06 -1.62 0.15
CA ASP A 153 5.90 -2.64 -0.89
C ASP A 153 7.09 -2.67 -1.87
N THR A 154 7.53 -1.51 -2.38
CA THR A 154 8.62 -1.44 -3.35
C THR A 154 9.97 -1.85 -2.76
N GLN A 155 10.05 -2.01 -1.44
CA GLN A 155 11.24 -2.40 -0.69
C GLN A 155 11.16 -3.84 -0.15
N LEU A 156 10.03 -4.54 -0.31
CA LEU A 156 9.93 -5.97 -0.03
C LEU A 156 10.79 -6.73 -1.05
N ARG A 157 11.71 -7.57 -0.57
CA ARG A 157 12.59 -8.37 -1.42
C ARG A 157 12.28 -9.86 -1.25
N PRO A 158 12.65 -10.73 -2.20
CA PRO A 158 12.37 -12.16 -2.11
C PRO A 158 12.92 -12.84 -0.84
N ARG A 159 14.05 -12.35 -0.32
CA ARG A 159 14.64 -12.82 0.96
C ARG A 159 13.79 -12.49 2.19
N ASP A 160 12.90 -11.51 2.07
CA ASP A 160 12.02 -11.08 3.15
C ASP A 160 10.70 -11.90 3.15
N ILE A 161 10.44 -12.69 2.10
CA ILE A 161 9.28 -13.56 1.94
C ILE A 161 9.66 -14.99 2.35
N ILE A 162 8.83 -15.59 3.19
CA ILE A 162 8.96 -16.98 3.61
C ILE A 162 8.48 -17.89 2.48
N SER A 163 9.25 -18.95 2.20
CA SER A 163 8.91 -19.90 1.14
C SER A 163 7.62 -20.65 1.46
N HIS A 164 6.96 -21.22 0.45
CA HIS A 164 5.73 -21.98 0.68
C HIS A 164 5.94 -23.18 1.62
N GLU A 165 7.12 -23.81 1.57
CA GLU A 165 7.50 -24.96 2.38
C GLU A 165 7.68 -24.60 3.87
N GLU A 166 8.09 -23.37 4.16
CA GLU A 166 8.37 -22.88 5.51
C GLU A 166 7.18 -22.11 6.12
N GLU A 167 6.17 -21.83 5.30
CA GLU A 167 5.04 -20.97 5.62
C GLU A 167 4.21 -21.46 6.82
N SER A 168 4.13 -22.76 7.06
CA SER A 168 3.36 -23.33 8.18
C SER A 168 3.82 -22.81 9.55
N ASN A 169 5.07 -22.31 9.64
CA ASN A 169 5.65 -21.74 10.85
C ASN A 169 5.68 -20.19 10.85
N ALA A 170 5.15 -19.54 9.81
CA ALA A 170 5.22 -18.09 9.65
C ALA A 170 4.31 -17.35 10.64
N GLN A 171 4.91 -16.50 11.47
CA GLN A 171 4.19 -15.69 12.45
C GLN A 171 3.81 -14.30 11.93
N PHE A 172 4.41 -13.85 10.84
CA PHE A 172 4.25 -12.50 10.31
C PHE A 172 3.76 -12.57 8.88
N TRP A 173 2.68 -11.85 8.62
CA TRP A 173 1.96 -11.87 7.36
C TRP A 173 1.76 -10.44 6.88
N TYR A 174 1.90 -10.24 5.58
CA TYR A 174 1.76 -8.96 4.92
C TYR A 174 0.73 -9.04 3.80
N ILE A 175 -0.27 -8.16 3.86
CA ILE A 175 -1.22 -7.98 2.77
C ILE A 175 -0.74 -6.84 1.89
N SER A 176 -0.54 -7.10 0.60
CA SER A 176 -0.03 -6.14 -0.38
C SER A 176 -0.90 -6.09 -1.63
N GLY A 177 -0.79 -5.01 -2.40
CA GLY A 177 -1.25 -4.95 -3.81
C GLY A 177 -2.65 -5.50 -4.04
N TRP A 178 -3.63 -4.98 -3.31
CA TRP A 178 -5.03 -5.42 -3.44
C TRP A 178 -5.88 -4.42 -4.23
N PHE A 179 -6.53 -4.89 -5.29
CA PHE A 179 -7.46 -4.08 -6.06
C PHE A 179 -8.70 -4.90 -6.41
N ILE A 180 -9.79 -4.19 -6.66
CA ILE A 180 -10.98 -4.76 -7.28
C ILE A 180 -11.62 -3.75 -8.22
N ARG A 181 -12.13 -4.23 -9.34
CA ARG A 181 -12.70 -3.40 -10.42
C ARG A 181 -14.20 -3.13 -10.25
N THR A 182 -14.76 -3.55 -9.14
CA THR A 182 -16.21 -3.68 -8.94
C THR A 182 -16.69 -2.79 -7.78
N ASN A 183 -17.96 -2.93 -7.38
CA ASN A 183 -18.52 -2.20 -6.23
C ASN A 183 -17.95 -2.67 -4.87
N GLU A 184 -18.27 -1.93 -3.82
CA GLU A 184 -17.84 -2.18 -2.43
C GLU A 184 -18.29 -3.57 -1.93
N ASP A 185 -19.48 -4.05 -2.30
CA ASP A 185 -20.00 -5.34 -1.85
C ASP A 185 -19.13 -6.51 -2.33
N ILE A 186 -18.74 -6.49 -3.61
CA ILE A 186 -17.86 -7.51 -4.17
C ILE A 186 -16.45 -7.41 -3.56
N LEU A 187 -15.98 -6.20 -3.20
CA LEU A 187 -14.72 -6.05 -2.44
C LEU A 187 -14.83 -6.80 -1.11
N HIS A 188 -15.90 -6.57 -0.34
CA HIS A 188 -16.14 -7.26 0.92
C HIS A 188 -16.15 -8.78 0.75
N GLN A 189 -16.89 -9.30 -0.23
CA GLN A 189 -16.92 -10.73 -0.53
C GLN A 189 -15.52 -11.27 -0.83
N PHE A 190 -14.81 -10.62 -1.75
CA PHE A 190 -13.47 -11.05 -2.18
C PHE A 190 -12.46 -11.05 -1.03
N LEU A 191 -12.50 -10.04 -0.16
CA LEU A 191 -11.67 -10.02 1.05
C LEU A 191 -12.03 -11.18 1.98
N GLY A 192 -13.31 -11.46 2.18
CA GLY A 192 -13.77 -12.62 2.95
C GLY A 192 -13.17 -13.93 2.45
N GLU A 193 -13.25 -14.16 1.14
CA GLU A 193 -12.72 -15.35 0.47
C GLU A 193 -11.18 -15.42 0.55
N ALA A 194 -10.49 -14.28 0.43
CA ALA A 194 -9.05 -14.19 0.57
C ALA A 194 -8.60 -14.51 2.02
N PHE A 195 -9.31 -14.00 3.03
CA PHE A 195 -9.09 -14.35 4.43
C PHE A 195 -9.44 -15.82 4.72
N GLN A 196 -10.46 -16.37 4.05
CA GLN A 196 -10.77 -17.80 4.14
C GLN A 196 -9.63 -18.65 3.58
N SER A 197 -9.05 -18.25 2.43
CA SER A 197 -7.86 -18.90 1.87
C SER A 197 -6.67 -18.84 2.84
N LEU A 198 -6.45 -17.68 3.49
CA LEU A 198 -5.45 -17.55 4.56
C LEU A 198 -5.74 -18.47 5.75
N LEU A 199 -6.99 -18.57 6.20
CA LEU A 199 -7.39 -19.48 7.28
C LEU A 199 -7.11 -20.95 6.95
N ILE A 200 -7.31 -21.36 5.70
CA ILE A 200 -6.98 -22.72 5.25
C ILE A 200 -5.46 -22.94 5.33
N ARG A 201 -4.66 -21.97 4.89
CA ARG A 201 -3.19 -22.02 5.01
C ARG A 201 -2.71 -22.08 6.46
N LEU A 202 -3.46 -21.46 7.38
CA LEU A 202 -3.17 -21.40 8.80
C LEU A 202 -3.78 -22.56 9.61
N HIS A 203 -4.42 -23.56 8.98
CA HIS A 203 -5.16 -24.60 9.68
C HIS A 203 -4.32 -25.34 10.74
N ASP A 204 -3.07 -25.68 10.37
CA ASP A 204 -2.13 -26.39 11.24
C ASP A 204 -1.18 -25.45 11.99
N HIS A 205 -1.43 -24.13 11.96
CA HIS A 205 -0.54 -23.15 12.55
C HIS A 205 -0.68 -23.11 14.08
N THR A 206 0.42 -23.34 14.80
CA THR A 206 0.45 -23.35 16.27
C THR A 206 0.98 -22.06 16.89
N GLY A 207 1.45 -21.13 16.07
CA GLY A 207 2.08 -19.87 16.49
C GLY A 207 1.11 -18.70 16.63
N SER A 208 1.62 -17.59 17.17
CA SER A 208 0.89 -16.32 17.12
C SER A 208 1.03 -15.69 15.74
N ILE A 209 -0.10 -15.32 15.14
CA ILE A 209 -0.14 -14.66 13.84
C ILE A 209 -0.09 -13.13 14.04
N ASN A 210 0.57 -12.41 13.14
CA ASN A 210 0.51 -10.96 13.08
C ASN A 210 0.36 -10.57 11.61
N ILE A 211 -0.67 -9.78 11.31
CA ILE A 211 -0.99 -9.37 9.95
C ILE A 211 -0.78 -7.87 9.86
N SER A 212 0.00 -7.39 8.89
CA SER A 212 0.12 -5.96 8.59
C SER A 212 -0.33 -5.66 7.18
N ILE A 213 -0.82 -4.44 6.98
CA ILE A 213 -1.30 -3.94 5.70
C ILE A 213 -1.09 -2.43 5.61
N ILE A 214 -0.78 -1.95 4.41
CA ILE A 214 -0.69 -0.52 4.11
C ILE A 214 -1.84 -0.18 3.16
N PRO A 215 -2.95 0.41 3.66
CA PRO A 215 -4.04 0.84 2.79
C PRO A 215 -3.59 1.98 1.86
N MET A 216 -3.97 1.86 0.60
CA MET A 216 -3.73 2.84 -0.45
C MET A 216 -4.93 3.79 -0.64
N THR A 217 -6.13 3.38 -0.20
CA THR A 217 -7.36 4.16 -0.35
C THR A 217 -8.08 4.42 0.98
N THR A 218 -8.98 5.40 0.97
CA THR A 218 -9.86 5.72 2.11
C THR A 218 -10.83 4.57 2.40
N LEU A 219 -11.35 3.89 1.36
CA LEU A 219 -12.22 2.74 1.52
C LEU A 219 -11.51 1.62 2.27
N GLU A 220 -10.30 1.27 1.85
CA GLU A 220 -9.47 0.27 2.53
C GLU A 220 -9.22 0.63 3.99
N THR A 221 -8.99 1.91 4.28
CA THR A 221 -8.81 2.40 5.65
C THR A 221 -10.07 2.15 6.49
N ILE A 222 -11.25 2.51 5.98
CA ILE A 222 -12.54 2.29 6.66
C ILE A 222 -12.79 0.80 6.87
N LEU A 223 -12.51 -0.02 5.87
CA LEU A 223 -12.65 -1.48 5.95
C LEU A 223 -11.77 -2.04 7.07
N LEU A 224 -10.48 -1.71 7.09
CA LEU A 224 -9.55 -2.21 8.10
C LEU A 224 -9.95 -1.79 9.52
N GLU A 225 -10.44 -0.56 9.70
CA GLU A 225 -10.95 -0.09 10.99
C GLU A 225 -12.19 -0.87 11.45
N ARG A 226 -13.12 -1.20 10.54
CA ARG A 226 -14.28 -2.06 10.82
C ARG A 226 -13.87 -3.47 11.22
N LEU A 227 -12.75 -3.98 10.70
CA LEU A 227 -12.19 -5.30 11.03
C LEU A 227 -11.30 -5.29 12.28
N HIS A 228 -11.30 -4.19 13.02
CA HIS A 228 -10.49 -4.03 14.23
C HIS A 228 -8.98 -4.09 14.02
N PHE A 229 -8.48 -3.86 12.79
CA PHE A 229 -7.06 -3.62 12.61
C PHE A 229 -6.67 -2.34 13.34
N LYS A 230 -5.60 -2.41 14.13
CA LYS A 230 -5.10 -1.25 14.86
C LYS A 230 -4.20 -0.43 13.97
N LYS A 231 -4.52 0.84 13.83
CA LYS A 231 -3.64 1.83 13.22
C LYS A 231 -2.42 2.05 14.10
N ILE A 232 -1.22 1.77 13.59
CA ILE A 232 0.01 1.79 14.41
C ILE A 232 0.57 3.20 14.60
N SER A 233 0.43 4.09 13.61
CA SER A 233 0.63 5.54 13.75
C SER A 233 0.28 6.29 12.45
N THR A 234 0.15 7.60 12.55
CA THR A 234 0.20 8.54 11.42
C THR A 234 1.16 9.64 11.82
N ASN A 235 2.29 9.76 11.11
CA ASN A 235 3.12 10.98 10.98
C ASN A 235 4.61 10.68 10.92
N ARG A 236 5.04 10.11 9.80
CA ARG A 236 6.36 10.47 9.27
C ARG A 236 6.16 10.85 7.81
N ASN A 237 6.21 12.15 7.53
CA ASN A 237 6.49 12.71 6.20
C ASN A 237 5.68 12.14 5.03
N GLY A 238 4.34 12.18 5.09
CA GLY A 238 3.48 11.78 3.97
C GLY A 238 3.46 10.27 3.67
N GLN A 239 4.01 9.43 4.56
CA GLN A 239 3.87 7.97 4.45
C GLN A 239 2.45 7.53 4.78
N LEU A 240 1.95 6.54 4.03
CA LEU A 240 0.66 5.91 4.27
C LEU A 240 0.62 5.27 5.67
N PRO A 241 -0.55 5.27 6.35
CA PRO A 241 -0.70 4.62 7.63
C PRO A 241 -0.49 3.11 7.49
N VAL A 242 0.09 2.48 8.52
CA VAL A 242 0.20 1.02 8.62
C VAL A 242 -0.86 0.54 9.60
N TYR A 243 -1.62 -0.46 9.19
CA TYR A 243 -2.61 -1.15 10.00
C TYR A 243 -2.06 -2.53 10.37
N CYS A 244 -2.29 -2.94 11.61
CA CYS A 244 -1.79 -4.19 12.14
C CYS A 244 -2.85 -4.92 12.95
N TYR A 245 -2.95 -6.21 12.71
CA TYR A 245 -3.68 -7.16 13.53
C TYR A 245 -2.69 -8.03 14.29
N SER A 246 -2.43 -7.68 15.54
CA SER A 246 -1.51 -8.42 16.40
C SER A 246 -2.20 -9.56 17.12
N LYS A 247 -1.68 -10.78 16.94
CA LYS A 247 -2.11 -12.00 17.64
C LYS A 247 -3.63 -12.28 17.58
N PRO A 248 -4.29 -12.21 16.41
CA PRO A 248 -5.66 -12.68 16.32
C PRO A 248 -5.71 -14.18 16.64
N SER A 249 -6.73 -14.61 17.38
CA SER A 249 -7.04 -16.03 17.45
C SER A 249 -7.60 -16.49 16.10
N LEU A 250 -7.41 -17.76 15.75
CA LEU A 250 -8.02 -18.34 14.55
C LEU A 250 -9.55 -18.20 14.56
N ASP A 251 -10.18 -18.29 15.74
CA ASP A 251 -11.62 -18.07 15.89
C ASP A 251 -12.03 -16.63 15.57
N HIS A 252 -11.21 -15.65 15.95
CA HIS A 252 -11.48 -14.26 15.59
C HIS A 252 -11.32 -14.04 14.08
N LEU A 253 -10.27 -14.62 13.46
CA LEU A 253 -10.13 -14.58 12.00
C LEU A 253 -11.34 -15.23 11.29
N ARG A 254 -11.86 -16.36 11.81
CA ARG A 254 -13.09 -16.98 11.30
C ARG A 254 -14.30 -16.08 11.43
N GLN A 255 -14.45 -15.36 12.55
CA GLN A 255 -15.55 -14.41 12.75
C GLN A 255 -15.46 -13.26 11.74
N ILE A 256 -14.27 -12.72 11.51
CA ILE A 256 -14.01 -11.67 10.51
C ILE A 256 -14.34 -12.16 9.11
N THR A 257 -13.85 -13.34 8.72
CA THR A 257 -14.20 -13.98 7.46
C THR A 257 -15.72 -14.15 7.32
N ALA A 258 -16.42 -14.59 8.37
CA ALA A 258 -17.87 -14.72 8.35
C ALA A 258 -18.59 -13.37 8.22
N LEU A 259 -18.06 -12.29 8.80
CA LEU A 259 -18.62 -10.95 8.65
C LEU A 259 -18.54 -10.47 7.20
N PHE A 260 -17.41 -10.71 6.53
CA PHE A 260 -17.25 -10.40 5.10
C PHE A 260 -18.24 -11.18 4.22
N LEU A 261 -18.34 -12.49 4.44
CA LEU A 261 -19.20 -13.36 3.64
C LEU A 261 -20.70 -13.15 3.90
N ARG A 262 -21.08 -12.50 5.01
CA ARG A 262 -22.48 -12.20 5.35
C ARG A 262 -22.93 -10.81 4.93
N ALA A 263 -22.04 -9.92 4.51
CA ALA A 263 -22.37 -8.54 4.15
C ALA A 263 -23.47 -8.48 3.06
N ASP A 264 -23.51 -9.46 2.15
CA ASP A 264 -24.57 -9.62 1.13
C ASP A 264 -25.98 -9.82 1.71
N SER A 265 -26.12 -10.34 2.93
CA SER A 265 -27.44 -10.56 3.56
C SER A 265 -27.93 -9.41 4.44
N GLY A 266 -27.03 -8.49 4.81
CA GLY A 266 -27.30 -7.43 5.77
C GLY A 266 -27.65 -6.08 5.15
N ILE A 267 -27.07 -5.76 3.98
CA ILE A 267 -27.31 -4.48 3.30
C ILE A 267 -28.74 -4.41 2.77
N GLU A 268 -29.26 -5.50 2.15
CA GLU A 268 -30.67 -5.56 1.75
C GLU A 268 -31.65 -5.45 2.93
N ALA A 269 -31.29 -6.01 4.10
CA ALA A 269 -32.14 -5.95 5.30
C ALA A 269 -32.14 -4.54 5.92
N PHE A 270 -31.01 -3.85 5.87
CA PHE A 270 -30.88 -2.46 6.34
C PHE A 270 -31.64 -1.49 5.41
N GLU A 271 -31.47 -1.63 4.09
CA GLU A 271 -32.19 -0.80 3.11
C GLU A 271 -33.71 -1.04 3.11
N ARG A 272 -34.17 -2.29 3.27
CA ARG A 272 -35.62 -2.57 3.45
C ARG A 272 -36.16 -1.99 4.75
N SER A 273 -35.34 -1.88 5.80
CA SER A 273 -35.76 -1.31 7.08
C SER A 273 -35.86 0.22 7.04
N GLU A 274 -35.09 0.89 6.18
CA GLU A 274 -35.22 2.33 5.93
C GLU A 274 -36.30 2.67 4.90
N SER A 275 -36.52 1.84 3.88
CA SER A 275 -37.61 2.05 2.90
C SER A 275 -39.01 1.78 3.47
N SER A 276 -39.08 1.16 4.64
CA SER A 276 -40.33 0.86 5.36
C SER A 276 -40.64 1.89 6.48
N ARG A 277 -39.85 2.95 6.60
CA ARG A 277 -40.07 4.09 7.51
C ARG A 277 -40.44 5.34 6.71
#